data_AF-A0A352X4V6-F1
#
_entry.id   AF-A0A352X4V6-F1
#
_cell.length_a   1.000
_cell.length_b   1.000
_cell.length_c   1.000
_cell.angle_alpha   90.00
_cell.angle_beta   90.00
_cell.angle_gamma   90.00
#
_symmetry.space_group_name_H-M   'P 1'
#
loop_
_entity.id
_entity.type
_entity.pdbx_description
1 polymer ?
#
loop_
_entity_poly.entity_id
_entity_poly.type
_entity_poly.pdbx_seq_one_letter_code
_entity_poly.pdbx_strand_id
1 'polypeptide(L)'
;MQAIGKLKKVVKNNISKFRNGVLILLYHRISDLPSDPYLLNVTPEHFAEHLAVLQGSGCTIMSLHQLMRSLQERTLPDRGIVVTFDDGYADNLYHAKPLLEKYRVPATVFVTSGYVGQQQEFWWDEVERLLLQPGTLPETLELTVKGKTYHWNLGQDANYSEQDQKRDRYWHFYQKEDPSKRHSLFRGLHEVLNQLSIKERWSVLEEVAEWSGMGSQSRSTHRIMSPEEIKILGADGLVEVGAHTVNHPVLSSLSV
;
A
#
# COMPACT_ATOMS: atom_id res chain seq x y z
N MET A 1 -17.65 -9.42 8.72
CA MET A 1 -17.78 -9.88 10.14
C MET A 1 -16.47 -10.32 10.80
N GLN A 2 -15.61 -11.16 10.19
CA GLN A 2 -14.34 -11.59 10.83
C GLN A 2 -13.29 -10.46 11.00
N ALA A 3 -13.21 -9.51 10.06
CA ALA A 3 -12.28 -8.37 10.12
C ALA A 3 -12.56 -7.40 11.29
N ILE A 4 -13.83 -7.01 11.49
CA ILE A 4 -14.29 -6.24 12.65
C ILE A 4 -13.90 -6.94 13.97
N GLY A 5 -14.03 -8.26 14.03
CA GLY A 5 -13.66 -9.06 15.20
C GLY A 5 -12.17 -8.95 15.51
N LYS A 6 -11.30 -8.99 14.50
CA LYS A 6 -9.85 -8.81 14.66
C LYS A 6 -9.50 -7.40 15.13
N LEU A 7 -10.04 -6.34 14.52
CA LEU A 7 -9.75 -4.97 14.97
C LEU A 7 -10.29 -4.70 16.37
N LYS A 8 -11.55 -5.06 16.68
CA LYS A 8 -12.09 -4.95 18.03
C LYS A 8 -11.24 -5.70 19.05
N LYS A 9 -10.72 -6.88 18.68
CA LYS A 9 -9.81 -7.66 19.53
C LYS A 9 -8.45 -6.98 19.69
N VAL A 10 -7.86 -6.43 18.63
CA VAL A 10 -6.59 -5.68 18.70
C VAL A 10 -6.77 -4.44 19.59
N VAL A 11 -7.81 -3.65 19.35
CA VAL A 11 -8.16 -2.46 20.13
C VAL A 11 -8.39 -2.86 21.59
N LYS A 12 -9.26 -3.83 21.88
CA LYS A 12 -9.54 -4.29 23.25
C LYS A 12 -8.32 -4.88 23.96
N ASN A 13 -7.54 -5.73 23.30
CA ASN A 13 -6.39 -6.44 23.91
C ASN A 13 -5.17 -5.53 24.12
N ASN A 14 -5.05 -4.46 23.34
CA ASN A 14 -3.94 -3.53 23.46
C ASN A 14 -4.32 -2.25 24.23
N ILE A 15 -5.60 -1.86 24.28
CA ILE A 15 -6.07 -0.73 25.09
C ILE A 15 -5.65 -0.85 26.57
N SER A 16 -5.70 -2.06 27.15
CA SER A 16 -5.28 -2.26 28.54
C SER A 16 -3.77 -2.15 28.74
N LYS A 17 -2.97 -2.33 27.68
CA LYS A 17 -1.51 -2.27 27.70
C LYS A 17 -0.97 -0.86 27.48
N PHE A 18 -1.76 0.05 26.93
CA PHE A 18 -1.39 1.45 26.66
C PHE A 18 -2.06 2.44 27.61
N ARG A 19 -2.16 2.12 28.92
CA ARG A 19 -2.43 3.17 29.92
C ARG A 19 -1.27 4.17 29.84
N ASN A 20 -1.54 5.40 29.39
CA ASN A 20 -0.57 6.46 29.05
C ASN A 20 0.20 6.25 27.73
N GLY A 21 -0.38 5.53 26.75
CA GLY A 21 0.23 5.34 25.43
C GLY A 21 -0.65 5.83 24.29
N VAL A 22 -0.02 6.05 23.13
CA VAL A 22 -0.69 6.44 21.89
C VAL A 22 -0.48 5.34 20.85
N LEU A 23 -1.58 4.90 20.24
CA LEU A 23 -1.57 3.95 19.14
C LEU A 23 -1.62 4.71 17.82
N ILE A 24 -0.63 4.49 16.95
CA ILE A 24 -0.63 5.01 15.59
C ILE A 24 -1.08 3.89 14.66
N LEU A 25 -2.17 4.13 13.92
CA LEU A 25 -2.72 3.21 12.92
C LEU A 25 -2.27 3.66 11.53
N LEU A 26 -1.48 2.83 10.86
CA LEU A 26 -0.99 3.10 9.52
C LEU A 26 -1.85 2.39 8.46
N TYR A 27 -2.20 3.13 7.41
CA TYR A 27 -2.85 2.68 6.20
C TYR A 27 -2.01 3.07 4.97
N HIS A 28 -2.32 2.51 3.80
CA HIS A 28 -1.74 2.99 2.53
C HIS A 28 -2.88 3.29 1.55
N ARG A 29 -3.70 2.27 1.23
CA ARG A 29 -4.81 2.41 0.27
C ARG A 29 -6.16 2.12 0.88
N ILE A 30 -7.17 2.90 0.48
CA ILE A 30 -8.59 2.65 0.75
C ILE A 30 -9.32 2.43 -0.58
N SER A 31 -9.40 1.20 -1.07
CA SER A 31 -9.98 0.92 -2.39
C SER A 31 -10.57 -0.49 -2.52
N ASP A 32 -11.43 -0.71 -3.50
CA ASP A 32 -11.88 -2.05 -3.89
C ASP A 32 -11.04 -2.56 -5.05
N LEU A 33 -10.06 -3.39 -4.73
CA LEU A 33 -9.07 -3.89 -5.66
C LEU A 33 -9.19 -5.40 -5.85
N PRO A 34 -8.97 -5.91 -7.08
CA PRO A 34 -9.12 -7.32 -7.39
C PRO A 34 -8.06 -8.20 -6.70
N SER A 35 -6.94 -7.62 -6.28
CA SER A 35 -5.84 -8.27 -5.57
C SER A 35 -5.14 -7.25 -4.66
N ASP A 36 -4.45 -7.75 -3.63
CA ASP A 36 -3.61 -6.96 -2.73
C ASP A 36 -2.42 -7.81 -2.24
N PRO A 37 -1.47 -8.13 -3.13
CA PRO A 37 -0.39 -9.07 -2.81
C PRO A 37 0.55 -8.53 -1.72
N TYR A 38 0.57 -7.22 -1.48
CA TYR A 38 1.44 -6.58 -0.49
C TYR A 38 0.72 -6.24 0.84
N LEU A 39 -0.57 -6.54 0.96
CA LEU A 39 -1.39 -6.22 2.14
C LEU A 39 -1.43 -4.72 2.48
N LEU A 40 -1.50 -3.86 1.46
CA LEU A 40 -1.51 -2.40 1.60
C LEU A 40 -2.93 -1.82 1.58
N ASN A 41 -3.93 -2.60 1.19
CA ASN A 41 -5.27 -2.12 0.88
C ASN A 41 -6.33 -2.52 1.91
N VAL A 42 -7.19 -1.58 2.24
CA VAL A 42 -8.43 -1.82 3.00
C VAL A 42 -9.61 -1.36 2.14
N THR A 43 -10.70 -2.13 2.08
CA THR A 43 -11.88 -1.68 1.32
C THR A 43 -12.55 -0.49 2.03
N PRO A 44 -13.24 0.41 1.30
CA PRO A 44 -13.97 1.52 1.92
C PRO A 44 -14.97 1.08 3.01
N GLU A 45 -15.62 -0.07 2.83
CA GLU A 45 -16.57 -0.64 3.80
C GLU A 45 -15.85 -1.02 5.10
N HIS A 46 -14.75 -1.76 5.00
CA HIS A 46 -13.95 -2.14 6.17
C HIS A 46 -13.31 -0.92 6.84
N PHE A 47 -12.87 0.07 6.07
CA PHE A 47 -12.35 1.31 6.61
C PHE A 47 -13.43 2.09 7.40
N ALA A 48 -14.65 2.19 6.87
CA ALA A 48 -15.77 2.77 7.60
C ALA A 48 -16.09 2.01 8.90
N GLU A 49 -16.02 0.67 8.89
CA GLU A 49 -16.15 -0.16 10.09
C GLU A 49 -15.02 0.13 11.10
N HIS A 50 -13.78 0.32 10.63
CA HIS A 50 -12.65 0.70 11.47
C HIS A 50 -12.91 2.04 12.16
N LEU A 51 -13.30 3.07 11.40
CA LEU A 51 -13.59 4.41 11.95
C LEU A 51 -14.75 4.38 12.95
N ALA A 52 -15.80 3.59 12.68
CA ALA A 52 -16.91 3.39 13.62
C ALA A 52 -16.45 2.76 14.95
N VAL A 53 -15.52 1.80 14.89
CA VAL A 53 -14.90 1.21 16.09
C VAL A 53 -14.07 2.25 16.84
N LEU A 54 -13.31 3.10 16.14
CA LEU A 54 -12.50 4.14 16.79
C LEU A 54 -13.39 5.14 17.53
N GLN A 55 -14.46 5.64 16.91
CA GLN A 55 -15.41 6.53 17.60
C GLN A 55 -16.03 5.90 18.85
N GLY A 56 -16.38 4.61 18.79
CA GLY A 56 -17.00 3.89 19.90
C GLY A 56 -16.02 3.37 20.97
N SER A 57 -14.72 3.60 20.82
CA SER A 57 -13.68 2.99 21.67
C SER A 57 -13.49 3.66 23.04
N GLY A 58 -13.93 4.92 23.18
CA GLY A 58 -13.61 5.76 24.33
C GLY A 58 -12.14 6.21 24.40
N CYS A 59 -11.38 6.03 23.31
CA CYS A 59 -10.04 6.58 23.14
C CYS A 59 -10.08 8.04 22.66
N THR A 60 -9.01 8.79 22.94
CA THR A 60 -8.84 10.15 22.41
C THR A 60 -8.25 10.07 21.01
N ILE A 61 -9.08 10.31 20.00
CA ILE A 61 -8.63 10.42 18.61
C ILE A 61 -8.07 11.82 18.40
N MET A 62 -6.85 11.91 17.89
CA MET A 62 -6.13 13.19 17.72
C MET A 62 -5.31 13.21 16.43
N SER A 63 -5.02 14.40 15.92
CA SER A 63 -4.10 14.55 14.79
C SER A 63 -2.66 14.31 15.22
N LEU A 64 -1.76 14.08 14.25
CA LEU A 64 -0.35 13.92 14.55
C LEU A 64 0.25 15.22 15.12
N HIS A 65 -0.18 16.38 14.61
CA HIS A 65 0.22 17.67 15.18
C HIS A 65 -0.18 17.81 16.67
N GLN A 66 -1.41 17.40 17.01
CA GLN A 66 -1.87 17.40 18.40
C GLN A 66 -1.03 16.47 19.26
N LEU A 67 -0.67 15.28 18.75
CA LEU A 67 0.21 14.35 19.46
C LEU A 67 1.58 14.99 19.73
N MET A 68 2.19 15.63 18.73
CA MET A 68 3.48 16.31 18.89
C MET A 68 3.42 17.40 19.96
N ARG A 69 2.35 18.19 19.97
CA ARG A 69 2.12 19.20 21.00
C ARG A 69 1.98 18.59 22.40
N SER A 70 1.16 17.55 22.55
CA SER A 70 0.97 16.86 23.83
C SER A 70 2.25 16.21 24.37
N LEU A 71 3.13 15.74 23.49
CA LEU A 71 4.46 15.24 23.89
C LEU A 71 5.34 16.36 24.46
N GLN A 72 5.38 17.52 23.79
CA GLN A 72 6.17 18.67 24.23
C GLN A 72 5.66 19.22 25.57
N GLU A 73 4.34 19.34 25.71
CA GLU A 73 3.69 19.87 26.92
C GLU A 73 3.59 18.84 28.06
N ARG A 74 3.93 17.57 27.80
CA ARG A 74 3.76 16.43 28.72
C ARG A 74 2.30 16.23 29.16
N THR A 75 1.37 16.40 28.23
CA THR A 75 -0.09 16.33 28.40
C THR A 75 -0.71 15.22 27.54
N LEU A 76 0.01 14.10 27.35
CA LEU A 76 -0.50 12.97 26.58
C LEU A 76 -1.86 12.49 27.12
N PRO A 77 -2.84 12.22 26.24
CA PRO A 77 -4.11 11.69 26.68
C PRO A 77 -3.98 10.23 27.14
N ASP A 78 -4.88 9.83 28.02
CA ASP A 78 -5.08 8.41 28.31
C ASP A 78 -5.67 7.71 27.07
N ARG A 79 -4.89 6.81 26.46
CA ARG A 79 -5.27 6.01 25.28
C ARG A 79 -5.54 6.89 24.05
N GLY A 80 -4.49 7.52 23.54
CA GLY A 80 -4.55 8.27 22.28
C GLY A 80 -4.57 7.36 21.06
N ILE A 81 -5.23 7.79 19.98
CA ILE A 81 -5.17 7.15 18.66
C ILE A 81 -4.88 8.21 17.61
N VAL A 82 -3.92 7.93 16.72
CA VAL A 82 -3.61 8.72 15.53
C VAL A 82 -3.77 7.82 14.30
N VAL A 83 -4.34 8.36 13.22
CA VAL A 83 -4.47 7.68 11.93
C VAL A 83 -3.51 8.30 10.93
N THR A 84 -2.72 7.47 10.26
CA THR A 84 -1.77 7.89 9.22
C THR A 84 -1.95 7.08 7.94
N PHE A 85 -1.58 7.69 6.82
CA PHE A 85 -1.48 7.04 5.52
C PHE A 85 -0.09 7.30 4.96
N ASP A 86 0.51 6.28 4.35
CA ASP A 86 1.77 6.44 3.60
C ASP A 86 1.49 6.47 2.08
N ASP A 87 2.52 6.83 1.32
CA ASP A 87 2.61 6.90 -0.14
C ASP A 87 1.85 8.02 -0.86
N GLY A 88 0.62 8.31 -0.46
CA GLY A 88 -0.20 9.37 -1.09
C GLY A 88 -0.96 8.92 -2.34
N TYR A 89 -1.51 7.70 -2.32
CA TYR A 89 -2.41 7.21 -3.38
C TYR A 89 -3.65 8.10 -3.52
N ALA A 90 -4.17 8.20 -4.75
CA ALA A 90 -5.36 9.01 -5.03
C ALA A 90 -6.61 8.59 -4.24
N ASP A 91 -6.72 7.30 -3.90
CA ASP A 91 -7.82 6.80 -3.08
C ASP A 91 -7.86 7.38 -1.65
N ASN A 92 -6.74 7.95 -1.15
CA ASN A 92 -6.72 8.68 0.11
C ASN A 92 -7.64 9.91 0.05
N LEU A 93 -7.69 10.60 -1.10
CA LEU A 93 -8.61 11.71 -1.32
C LEU A 93 -10.03 11.22 -1.64
N TYR A 94 -10.17 10.30 -2.59
CA TYR A 94 -11.49 9.99 -3.14
C TYR A 94 -12.30 9.01 -2.30
N HIS A 95 -11.66 8.14 -1.52
CA HIS A 95 -12.34 7.13 -0.71
C HIS A 95 -12.11 7.33 0.79
N ALA A 96 -10.88 7.65 1.22
CA ALA A 96 -10.58 7.79 2.64
C ALA A 96 -11.11 9.12 3.23
N LYS A 97 -10.82 10.27 2.60
CA LYS A 97 -11.22 11.60 3.10
C LYS A 97 -12.73 11.74 3.39
N PRO A 98 -13.66 11.32 2.52
CA PRO A 98 -15.09 11.42 2.80
C PRO A 98 -15.52 10.61 4.03
N LEU A 99 -14.87 9.46 4.27
CA LEU A 99 -15.11 8.64 5.45
C LEU A 99 -14.50 9.30 6.70
N LEU A 100 -13.27 9.81 6.63
CA LEU A 100 -12.65 10.57 7.72
C LEU A 100 -13.51 11.76 8.15
N GLU A 101 -14.06 12.52 7.20
CA GLU A 101 -14.99 13.63 7.45
C GLU A 101 -16.27 13.16 8.15
N LYS A 102 -16.89 12.10 7.62
CA LYS A 102 -18.13 11.52 8.18
C LYS A 102 -17.95 11.11 9.64
N TYR A 103 -16.81 10.50 9.98
CA TYR A 103 -16.50 10.04 11.33
C TYR A 103 -15.73 11.07 12.17
N ARG A 104 -15.41 12.25 11.60
CA ARG A 104 -14.63 13.32 12.25
C ARG A 104 -13.30 12.80 12.84
N VAL A 105 -12.63 11.95 12.08
CA VAL A 105 -11.33 11.38 12.46
C VAL A 105 -10.23 12.15 11.73
N PRO A 106 -9.37 12.90 12.44
CA PRO A 106 -8.21 13.51 11.82
C PRO A 106 -7.21 12.45 11.35
N ALA A 107 -6.49 12.76 10.29
CA ALA A 107 -5.44 11.88 9.77
C ALA A 107 -4.25 12.68 9.23
N THR A 108 -3.12 12.00 9.04
CA THR A 108 -1.94 12.55 8.36
C THR A 108 -1.58 11.67 7.17
N VAL A 109 -1.36 12.25 5.99
CA VAL A 109 -0.95 11.54 4.76
C VAL A 109 0.49 11.92 4.42
N PHE A 110 1.40 10.95 4.45
CA PHE A 110 2.81 11.11 4.09
C PHE A 110 3.01 10.80 2.60
N VAL A 111 3.29 11.83 1.81
CA VAL A 111 3.35 11.70 0.35
C VAL A 111 4.76 11.40 -0.15
N THR A 112 4.89 10.38 -1.01
CA THR A 112 6.16 10.08 -1.70
C THR A 112 6.37 11.09 -2.84
N SER A 113 7.16 12.12 -2.59
CA SER A 113 7.13 13.38 -3.38
C SER A 113 7.57 13.26 -4.84
N GLY A 114 8.43 12.30 -5.18
CA GLY A 114 8.92 12.07 -6.55
C GLY A 114 7.88 11.48 -7.50
N TYR A 115 6.79 10.91 -6.98
CA TYR A 115 5.69 10.35 -7.77
C TYR A 115 4.51 11.32 -7.95
N VAL A 116 4.51 12.45 -7.23
CA VAL A 116 3.43 13.43 -7.31
C VAL A 116 3.32 14.00 -8.73
N GLY A 117 2.14 13.90 -9.31
CA GLY A 117 1.88 14.37 -10.69
C GLY A 117 2.49 13.50 -11.79
N GLN A 118 3.17 12.40 -11.45
CA GLN A 118 3.63 11.41 -12.42
C GLN A 118 2.47 10.51 -12.86
N GLN A 119 2.60 9.95 -14.07
CA GLN A 119 1.66 8.95 -14.57
C GLN A 119 2.06 7.52 -14.20
N GLN A 120 3.20 7.32 -13.55
CA GLN A 120 3.75 6.01 -13.22
C GLN A 120 3.09 5.45 -11.95
N GLU A 121 2.85 4.13 -11.92
CA GLU A 121 2.56 3.41 -10.68
C GLU A 121 3.85 3.29 -9.84
N PHE A 122 3.73 2.89 -8.57
CA PHE A 122 4.91 2.39 -7.88
C PHE A 122 5.40 1.10 -8.54
N TRP A 123 6.71 0.88 -8.48
CA TRP A 123 7.32 -0.29 -9.12
C TRP A 123 6.70 -1.62 -8.66
N TRP A 124 6.26 -1.74 -7.41
CA TRP A 124 5.64 -2.97 -6.89
C TRP A 124 4.24 -3.19 -7.47
N ASP A 125 3.48 -2.11 -7.66
CA ASP A 125 2.19 -2.14 -8.33
C ASP A 125 2.38 -2.50 -9.81
N GLU A 126 3.43 -1.98 -10.45
CA GLU A 126 3.73 -2.35 -11.83
C GLU A 126 4.11 -3.82 -11.98
N VAL A 127 4.89 -4.39 -11.07
CA VAL A 127 5.15 -5.84 -11.05
C VAL A 127 3.85 -6.63 -10.94
N GLU A 128 2.92 -6.21 -10.08
CA GLU A 128 1.60 -6.84 -9.98
C GLU A 128 0.82 -6.69 -11.30
N ARG A 129 0.83 -5.51 -11.92
CA ARG A 129 0.15 -5.26 -13.19
C ARG A 129 0.69 -6.18 -14.29
N LEU A 130 2.00 -6.23 -14.46
CA LEU A 130 2.66 -6.98 -15.52
C LEU A 130 2.49 -8.49 -15.33
N LEU A 131 2.52 -8.97 -14.08
CA LEU A 131 2.60 -10.41 -13.80
C LEU A 131 1.30 -11.02 -13.26
N LEU A 132 0.40 -10.30 -12.62
CA LEU A 132 -0.78 -10.88 -11.95
C LEU A 132 -2.13 -10.35 -12.49
N GLN A 133 -2.12 -9.74 -13.68
CA GLN A 133 -3.36 -9.47 -14.43
C GLN A 133 -3.70 -10.60 -15.39
N PRO A 134 -5.01 -10.83 -15.67
CA PRO A 134 -5.43 -11.82 -16.65
C PRO A 134 -4.76 -11.59 -18.01
N GLY A 135 -4.28 -12.67 -18.62
CA GLY A 135 -3.53 -12.63 -19.87
C GLY A 135 -2.50 -13.74 -19.95
N THR A 136 -1.70 -13.73 -21.00
CA THR A 136 -0.71 -14.78 -21.29
C THR A 136 0.70 -14.20 -21.27
N LEU A 137 1.59 -14.82 -20.50
CA LEU A 137 3.04 -14.59 -20.57
C LEU A 137 3.70 -15.65 -21.46
N PRO A 138 4.95 -15.46 -21.90
CA PRO A 138 5.78 -16.55 -22.41
C PRO A 138 5.88 -17.72 -21.43
N GLU A 139 5.87 -18.96 -21.94
CA GLU A 139 6.01 -20.16 -21.10
C GLU A 139 7.39 -20.24 -20.41
N THR A 140 8.41 -19.68 -21.03
CA THR A 140 9.76 -19.59 -20.51
C THR A 140 10.22 -18.14 -20.54
N LEU A 141 10.74 -17.67 -19.42
CA LEU A 141 11.17 -16.29 -19.21
C LEU A 141 12.61 -16.31 -18.72
N GLU A 142 13.41 -15.37 -19.23
CA GLU A 142 14.80 -15.19 -18.86
C GLU A 142 15.05 -13.71 -18.59
N LEU A 143 15.79 -13.41 -17.53
CA LEU A 143 16.18 -12.04 -17.19
C LEU A 143 17.63 -12.04 -16.71
N THR A 144 18.47 -11.17 -17.27
CA THR A 144 19.86 -11.02 -16.81
C THR A 144 20.03 -9.71 -16.05
N VAL A 145 20.33 -9.80 -14.76
CA VAL A 145 20.53 -8.63 -13.89
C VAL A 145 21.91 -8.72 -13.24
N LYS A 146 22.73 -7.68 -13.42
CA LYS A 146 24.10 -7.60 -12.85
C LYS A 146 24.95 -8.84 -13.16
N GLY A 147 24.83 -9.38 -14.38
CA GLY A 147 25.57 -10.57 -14.83
C GLY A 147 25.05 -11.91 -14.30
N LYS A 148 23.96 -11.92 -13.52
CA LYS A 148 23.27 -13.15 -13.10
C LYS A 148 22.00 -13.32 -13.91
N THR A 149 21.87 -14.48 -14.55
CA THR A 149 20.69 -14.85 -15.33
C THR A 149 19.71 -15.65 -14.47
N TYR A 150 18.45 -15.22 -14.50
CA TYR A 150 17.32 -15.84 -13.83
C TYR A 150 16.43 -16.46 -14.90
N HIS A 151 15.92 -17.67 -14.63
CA HIS A 151 15.08 -18.41 -15.56
C HIS A 151 13.81 -18.89 -14.85
N TRP A 152 12.68 -18.74 -15.51
CA TRP A 152 11.39 -19.24 -15.04
C TRP A 152 10.70 -20.05 -16.13
N ASN A 153 10.13 -21.19 -15.77
CA ASN A 153 9.32 -22.02 -16.66
C ASN A 153 7.91 -22.11 -16.08
N LEU A 154 6.98 -21.32 -16.64
CA LEU A 154 5.59 -21.24 -16.23
C LEU A 154 4.77 -22.44 -16.74
N GLY A 155 5.08 -22.96 -17.93
CA GLY A 155 4.26 -23.99 -18.58
C GLY A 155 2.81 -23.52 -18.70
N GLN A 156 1.85 -24.33 -18.24
CA GLN A 156 0.42 -23.98 -18.30
C GLN A 156 0.06 -22.70 -17.52
N ASP A 157 0.81 -22.36 -16.46
CA ASP A 157 0.56 -21.17 -15.63
C ASP A 157 0.96 -19.87 -16.33
N ALA A 158 1.51 -19.96 -17.55
CA ALA A 158 1.74 -18.82 -18.41
C ALA A 158 0.43 -18.12 -18.78
N ASN A 159 -0.66 -18.88 -18.97
CA ASN A 159 -2.00 -18.37 -19.12
C ASN A 159 -2.65 -18.18 -17.75
N TYR A 160 -3.11 -16.96 -17.45
CA TYR A 160 -3.77 -16.61 -16.20
C TYR A 160 -5.12 -15.98 -16.52
N SER A 161 -6.20 -16.63 -16.15
CA SER A 161 -7.56 -16.18 -16.47
C SER A 161 -8.14 -15.27 -15.39
N GLU A 162 -9.27 -14.63 -15.69
CA GLU A 162 -10.07 -13.94 -14.66
C GLU A 162 -10.53 -14.88 -13.54
N GLN A 163 -10.73 -16.17 -13.83
CA GLN A 163 -11.12 -17.15 -12.82
C GLN A 163 -9.95 -17.44 -11.88
N ASP A 164 -8.72 -17.53 -12.42
CA ASP A 164 -7.51 -17.68 -11.61
C ASP A 164 -7.32 -16.45 -10.72
N GLN A 165 -7.45 -15.23 -11.25
CA GLN A 165 -7.38 -14.00 -10.45
C GLN A 165 -8.42 -13.97 -9.32
N LYS A 166 -9.66 -14.40 -9.58
CA LYS A 166 -10.70 -14.49 -8.54
C LYS A 166 -10.37 -15.55 -7.48
N ARG A 167 -9.83 -16.71 -7.89
CA ARG A 167 -9.39 -17.77 -6.97
C ARG A 167 -8.25 -17.28 -6.08
N ASP A 168 -7.29 -16.57 -6.67
CA ASP A 168 -6.03 -16.19 -6.03
C ASP A 168 -6.11 -14.79 -5.37
N ARG A 169 -7.27 -14.11 -5.40
CA ARG A 169 -7.50 -12.76 -4.85
C ARG A 169 -7.01 -12.54 -3.41
N TYR A 170 -7.04 -13.58 -2.58
CA TYR A 170 -6.61 -13.52 -1.17
C TYR A 170 -5.18 -14.00 -0.93
N TRP A 171 -4.47 -14.39 -1.99
CA TRP A 171 -3.06 -14.67 -1.89
C TRP A 171 -2.29 -13.37 -1.60
N HIS A 172 -1.23 -13.48 -0.81
CA HIS A 172 -0.33 -12.36 -0.56
C HIS A 172 1.11 -12.85 -0.40
N PHE A 173 2.05 -11.95 -0.65
CA PHE A 173 3.49 -12.21 -0.66
C PHE A 173 3.97 -12.89 0.63
N TYR A 174 3.39 -12.61 1.79
CA TYR A 174 3.82 -13.24 3.05
C TYR A 174 3.32 -14.68 3.28
N GLN A 175 2.51 -15.25 2.38
CA GLN A 175 2.14 -16.66 2.46
C GLN A 175 3.32 -17.55 2.07
N LYS A 176 3.37 -18.75 2.67
CA LYS A 176 4.45 -19.72 2.44
C LYS A 176 4.35 -20.39 1.06
N GLU A 177 3.14 -20.54 0.55
CA GLU A 177 2.85 -21.27 -0.69
C GLU A 177 2.38 -20.30 -1.76
N ASP A 178 2.81 -20.56 -2.99
CA ASP A 178 2.40 -19.82 -4.18
C ASP A 178 1.37 -20.67 -4.94
N PRO A 179 0.21 -20.12 -5.34
CA PRO A 179 -0.87 -20.88 -5.96
C PRO A 179 -0.56 -21.31 -7.40
N SER A 180 0.40 -20.64 -8.05
CA SER A 180 0.89 -20.99 -9.38
C SER A 180 2.33 -20.55 -9.57
N LYS A 181 3.00 -21.07 -10.61
CA LYS A 181 4.36 -20.64 -10.95
C LYS A 181 4.44 -19.16 -11.33
N ARG A 182 3.33 -18.55 -11.74
CA ARG A 182 3.25 -17.11 -12.01
C ARG A 182 3.39 -16.28 -10.73
N HIS A 183 2.90 -16.78 -9.60
CA HIS A 183 3.10 -16.18 -8.29
C HIS A 183 4.53 -16.39 -7.78
N SER A 184 5.14 -17.55 -8.06
CA SER A 184 6.57 -17.77 -7.79
C SER A 184 7.48 -16.87 -8.63
N LEU A 185 7.12 -16.61 -9.90
CA LEU A 185 7.77 -15.60 -10.73
C LEU A 185 7.64 -14.21 -10.11
N PHE A 186 6.43 -13.80 -9.73
CA PHE A 186 6.17 -12.50 -9.08
C PHE A 186 7.05 -12.33 -7.83
N ARG A 187 7.09 -13.34 -6.97
CA ARG A 187 7.92 -13.34 -5.76
C ARG A 187 9.41 -13.22 -6.09
N GLY A 188 9.89 -14.08 -6.99
CA GLY A 188 11.30 -14.09 -7.40
C GLY A 188 11.74 -12.78 -8.06
N LEU A 189 10.92 -12.21 -8.94
CA LEU A 189 11.21 -10.93 -9.57
C LEU A 189 11.24 -9.80 -8.53
N HIS A 190 10.28 -9.74 -7.61
CA HIS A 190 10.27 -8.75 -6.54
C HIS A 190 11.55 -8.80 -5.67
N GLU A 191 12.04 -10.00 -5.32
CA GLU A 191 13.30 -10.17 -4.60
C GLU A 191 14.51 -9.65 -5.39
N VAL A 192 14.54 -9.84 -6.71
CA VAL A 192 15.58 -9.27 -7.58
C VAL A 192 15.49 -7.74 -7.61
N LEU A 193 14.31 -7.18 -7.87
CA LEU A 193 14.09 -5.73 -7.97
C LEU A 193 14.40 -4.97 -6.67
N ASN A 194 14.20 -5.60 -5.52
CA ASN A 194 14.52 -5.01 -4.23
C ASN A 194 16.02 -4.74 -4.02
N GLN A 195 16.90 -5.44 -4.74
CA GLN A 195 18.35 -5.27 -4.65
C GLN A 195 18.90 -4.24 -5.64
N LEU A 196 18.02 -3.63 -6.44
CA LEU A 196 18.38 -2.70 -7.50
C LEU A 196 18.20 -1.26 -7.07
N SER A 197 19.06 -0.39 -7.61
CA SER A 197 18.82 1.05 -7.59
C SER A 197 17.55 1.38 -8.36
N ILE A 198 16.99 2.58 -8.12
CA ILE A 198 15.77 3.03 -8.80
C ILE A 198 15.91 2.94 -10.32
N LYS A 199 17.03 3.41 -10.88
CA LYS A 199 17.27 3.38 -12.32
C LYS A 199 17.33 1.95 -12.88
N GLU A 200 18.06 1.07 -12.20
CA GLU A 200 18.17 -0.34 -12.61
C GLU A 200 16.81 -1.04 -12.54
N ARG A 201 16.02 -0.75 -11.50
CA ARG A 201 14.69 -1.33 -11.32
C ARG A 201 13.76 -0.97 -12.48
N TRP A 202 13.73 0.29 -12.88
CA TRP A 202 12.91 0.74 -14.01
C TRP A 202 13.37 0.15 -15.34
N SER A 203 14.68 0.06 -15.57
CA SER A 203 15.22 -0.61 -16.76
C SER A 203 14.81 -2.08 -16.85
N VAL A 204 14.77 -2.79 -15.72
CA VAL A 204 14.29 -4.18 -15.68
C VAL A 204 12.78 -4.25 -15.92
N LEU A 205 12.00 -3.33 -15.36
CA LEU A 205 10.55 -3.32 -15.58
C LEU A 205 10.15 -3.04 -17.02
N GLU A 206 10.93 -2.23 -17.74
CA GLU A 206 10.75 -2.03 -19.19
C GLU A 206 10.91 -3.35 -19.97
N GLU A 207 11.93 -4.15 -19.64
CA GLU A 207 12.14 -5.48 -20.25
C GLU A 207 11.02 -6.47 -19.87
N VAL A 208 10.61 -6.49 -18.59
CA VAL A 208 9.51 -7.33 -18.10
C VAL A 208 8.17 -6.96 -18.73
N ALA A 209 7.95 -5.68 -19.07
CA ALA A 209 6.72 -5.24 -19.71
C ALA A 209 6.51 -5.91 -21.08
N GLU A 210 7.60 -6.18 -21.81
CA GLU A 210 7.56 -6.88 -23.10
C GLU A 210 6.96 -8.29 -22.97
N TRP A 211 7.20 -8.99 -21.85
CA TRP A 211 6.65 -10.32 -21.61
C TRP A 211 5.12 -10.32 -21.54
N SER A 212 4.55 -9.25 -20.99
CA SER A 212 3.11 -9.14 -20.78
C SER A 212 2.36 -8.62 -21.99
N GLY A 213 3.07 -8.02 -22.96
CA GLY A 213 2.47 -7.23 -24.04
C GLY A 213 1.70 -6.00 -23.55
N MET A 214 1.71 -5.70 -22.25
CA MET A 214 1.09 -4.51 -21.68
C MET A 214 2.03 -3.33 -21.87
N GLY A 215 1.52 -2.25 -22.46
CA GLY A 215 2.28 -1.00 -22.57
C GLY A 215 2.53 -0.36 -21.20
N SER A 216 3.17 0.81 -21.24
CA SER A 216 3.47 1.66 -20.07
C SER A 216 2.23 2.37 -19.47
N GLN A 217 1.02 1.96 -19.84
CA GLN A 217 -0.20 2.58 -19.34
C GLN A 217 -0.51 2.09 -17.92
N SER A 218 -0.36 3.00 -16.97
CA SER A 218 -0.73 2.79 -15.57
C SER A 218 -2.24 2.66 -15.37
N ARG A 219 -2.63 1.87 -14.37
CA ARG A 219 -4.00 1.72 -13.90
C ARG A 219 -4.42 2.99 -13.17
N SER A 220 -5.56 3.55 -13.55
CA SER A 220 -6.14 4.73 -12.88
C SER A 220 -6.42 4.50 -11.39
N THR A 221 -6.59 3.24 -10.99
CA THR A 221 -6.81 2.83 -9.60
C THR A 221 -5.55 2.82 -8.73
N HIS A 222 -4.34 2.93 -9.31
CA HIS A 222 -3.05 2.83 -8.62
C HIS A 222 -2.24 4.13 -8.68
N ARG A 223 -2.84 5.20 -9.21
CA ARG A 223 -2.16 6.48 -9.38
C ARG A 223 -1.91 7.21 -8.05
N ILE A 224 -0.88 8.04 -8.05
CA ILE A 224 -0.57 8.97 -6.96
C ILE A 224 -1.34 10.26 -7.17
N MET A 225 -1.64 10.96 -6.07
CA MET A 225 -2.31 12.25 -6.14
C MET A 225 -1.50 13.27 -6.94
N SER A 226 -2.22 14.13 -7.67
CA SER A 226 -1.64 15.33 -8.29
C SER A 226 -1.35 16.41 -7.24
N PRO A 227 -0.53 17.43 -7.58
CA PRO A 227 -0.34 18.59 -6.71
C PRO A 227 -1.65 19.28 -6.29
N GLU A 228 -2.61 19.37 -7.21
CA GLU A 228 -3.93 19.97 -6.96
C GLU A 228 -4.76 19.12 -5.99
N GLU A 229 -4.74 17.81 -6.16
CA GLU A 229 -5.45 16.87 -5.27
C GLU A 229 -4.87 16.89 -3.85
N ILE A 230 -3.54 16.99 -3.70
CA ILE A 230 -2.90 17.14 -2.39
C ILE A 230 -3.34 18.44 -1.70
N LYS A 231 -3.48 19.55 -2.44
CA LYS A 231 -4.01 20.80 -1.88
C LYS A 231 -5.45 20.65 -1.42
N ILE A 232 -6.29 19.95 -2.21
CA ILE A 232 -7.70 19.70 -1.86
C ILE A 232 -7.79 18.79 -0.62
N LEU A 233 -6.93 17.78 -0.52
CA LEU A 233 -6.87 16.85 0.61
C LEU A 233 -6.70 17.57 1.94
N GLY A 234 -5.79 18.55 2.01
CA GLY A 234 -5.49 19.29 3.25
C GLY A 234 -6.30 20.57 3.47
N ALA A 235 -7.24 20.91 2.59
CA ALA A 235 -7.85 22.25 2.55
C ALA A 235 -8.69 22.60 3.79
N ASP A 236 -9.29 21.62 4.46
CA ASP A 236 -10.18 21.82 5.62
C ASP A 236 -9.48 21.61 6.98
N GLY A 237 -8.20 21.24 6.98
CA GLY A 237 -7.42 20.97 8.18
C GLY A 237 -7.77 19.66 8.90
N LEU A 238 -8.68 18.83 8.37
CA LEU A 238 -8.95 17.50 8.93
C LEU A 238 -7.82 16.51 8.58
N VAL A 239 -7.27 16.63 7.39
CA VAL A 239 -6.14 15.82 6.91
C VAL A 239 -4.89 16.68 6.82
N GLU A 240 -3.85 16.30 7.55
CA GLU A 240 -2.53 16.91 7.48
C GLU A 240 -1.71 16.25 6.37
N VAL A 241 -0.91 17.03 5.63
CA VAL A 241 0.00 16.50 4.60
C VAL A 241 1.43 16.54 5.12
N GLY A 242 2.05 15.37 5.22
CA GLY A 242 3.46 15.18 5.52
C GLY A 242 4.24 14.73 4.29
N ALA A 243 5.57 14.78 4.36
CA ALA A 243 6.43 14.20 3.34
C ALA A 243 6.88 12.80 3.76
N HIS A 244 6.77 11.85 2.84
CA HIS A 244 7.52 10.59 2.91
C HIS A 244 8.89 10.80 2.25
N THR A 245 9.47 9.75 1.69
CA THR A 245 10.72 9.84 0.91
C THR A 245 10.44 10.35 -0.51
N VAL A 246 11.50 10.66 -1.28
CA VAL A 246 11.31 11.11 -2.67
C VAL A 246 10.85 9.96 -3.58
N ASN A 247 11.49 8.79 -3.49
CA ASN A 247 11.28 7.70 -4.44
C ASN A 247 11.02 6.35 -3.76
N HIS A 248 10.61 6.33 -2.49
CA HIS A 248 10.42 5.13 -1.68
C HIS A 248 11.63 4.16 -1.67
N PRO A 249 12.87 4.64 -1.39
CA PRO A 249 14.00 3.75 -1.23
C PRO A 249 13.89 2.95 0.06
N VAL A 250 14.41 1.73 0.06
CA VAL A 250 14.57 0.93 1.29
C VAL A 250 15.73 1.54 2.09
N LEU A 251 15.43 2.41 3.05
CA LEU A 251 16.48 3.17 3.77
C LEU A 251 17.52 2.28 4.46
N SER A 252 17.11 1.11 4.96
CA SER A 252 18.04 0.14 5.58
C SER A 252 19.05 -0.46 4.59
N SER A 253 18.76 -0.41 3.29
CA SER A 253 19.69 -0.86 2.25
C SER A 253 20.59 0.25 1.71
N LEU A 254 20.41 1.51 2.14
CA LEU A 254 21.25 2.64 1.75
C LEU A 254 22.50 2.80 2.62
N SER A 255 22.82 1.79 3.44
CA SER A 255 24.04 1.76 4.24
C SER A 255 25.26 1.90 3.33
N VAL A 256 25.97 3.03 3.48
CA VAL A 256 27.26 3.33 2.87
C VAL A 256 28.34 2.41 3.44
#